data_AF-A0A2W2CK21-F1
#
_entry.id   AF-A0A2W2CK21-F1
#
_cell.length_a   1.000
_cell.length_b   1.000
_cell.length_c   1.000
_cell.angle_alpha   90.00
_cell.angle_beta   90.00
_cell.angle_gamma   90.00
#
_symmetry.space_group_name_H-M   'P 1'
#
loop_
_entity.id
_entity.type
_entity.pdbx_description
1 polymer ?
#
loop_
_entity_poly.entity_id
_entity_poly.type
_entity_poly.pdbx_seq_one_letter_code
_entity_poly.pdbx_strand_id
1 'polypeptide(L)' 'MFTTKFWKAASERAVKTAAQALLVYFGGDAVFNAWHADWPAAGGIASGAVVLSVLTSLVSANLAGEPDSPSWVAGDR' A
#
# COMPACT_ATOMS: atom_id res chain seq x y z
N MET A 1 -10.73 -6.68 -12.74
CA MET A 1 -10.45 -6.90 -11.30
C MET A 1 -9.74 -8.22 -10.99
N PHE A 2 -9.49 -9.12 -11.95
CA PHE A 2 -8.82 -10.41 -11.70
C PHE A 2 -7.68 -10.73 -12.67
N THR A 3 -7.18 -9.72 -13.37
CA THR A 3 -6.04 -9.92 -14.27
C THR A 3 -4.72 -9.76 -13.54
N THR A 4 -3.68 -10.34 -14.11
CA THR A 4 -2.29 -10.17 -13.65
C THR A 4 -1.87 -8.70 -13.63
N LYS A 5 -2.39 -7.87 -14.55
CA LYS A 5 -2.12 -6.42 -14.59
C LYS A 5 -2.63 -5.72 -13.33
N PHE A 6 -3.89 -5.97 -12.95
CA PHE A 6 -4.49 -5.40 -11.75
C PHE A 6 -3.68 -5.77 -10.51
N TRP A 7 -3.40 -7.06 -10.31
CA TRP A 7 -2.72 -7.54 -9.11
C TRP A 7 -1.28 -7.09 -9.01
N LYS A 8 -0.56 -6.93 -10.13
CA LYS A 8 0.80 -6.34 -10.13
C LYS A 8 0.76 -4.90 -9.63
N ALA A 9 -0.11 -4.08 -10.20
CA ALA A 9 -0.22 -2.67 -9.83
C ALA A 9 -0.76 -2.47 -8.39
N ALA A 10 -1.73 -3.28 -7.97
CA ALA A 10 -2.24 -3.24 -6.58
C ALA A 10 -1.17 -3.67 -5.57
N SER A 11 -0.38 -4.70 -5.89
CA SER A 11 0.72 -5.17 -5.02
C SER A 11 1.84 -4.13 -4.90
N GLU A 12 2.25 -3.50 -6.00
CA GLU A 12 3.22 -2.41 -5.98
C GLU A 12 2.77 -1.26 -5.08
N ARG A 13 1.49 -0.87 -5.21
CA ARG A 13 0.88 0.15 -4.35
C ARG A 13 0.89 -0.27 -2.89
N ALA A 14 0.49 -1.51 -2.58
CA ALA A 14 0.43 -2.00 -1.22
C ALA A 14 1.80 -2.02 -0.54
N VAL A 15 2.85 -2.48 -1.23
CA VAL A 15 4.22 -2.46 -0.72
C VAL A 15 4.70 -1.03 -0.50
N LYS A 16 4.40 -0.11 -1.43
CA LYS A 16 4.74 1.30 -1.28
C LYS A 16 4.02 1.94 -0.09
N THR A 17 2.74 1.65 0.12
CA THR A 17 1.97 2.13 1.28
C THR A 17 2.55 1.60 2.58
N ALA A 18 2.95 0.33 2.64
CA ALA A 18 3.61 -0.26 3.81
C ALA A 18 4.93 0.46 4.14
N ALA A 19 5.78 0.69 3.13
CA ALA A 19 7.04 1.39 3.30
C ALA A 19 6.82 2.84 3.80
N GLN A 20 5.86 3.56 3.23
CA GLN A 20 5.52 4.91 3.66
C GLN A 20 5.03 4.95 5.11
N ALA A 21 4.16 4.00 5.50
CA ALA A 21 3.67 3.90 6.88
C ALA A 21 4.82 3.63 7.87
N LEU A 22 5.76 2.75 7.52
CA LEU A 22 6.96 2.49 8.34
C LEU A 22 7.90 3.69 8.41
N LEU A 23 8.09 4.43 7.32
CA LEU A 23 8.91 5.65 7.32
C LEU A 23 8.30 6.72 8.23
N VAL A 24 6.98 6.87 8.25
CA VAL A 24 6.29 7.77 9.18
C VAL A 24 6.46 7.30 10.63
N TYR A 25 6.26 6.00 10.88
CA TYR A 25 6.38 5.41 12.21
C TYR A 25 7.79 5.58 12.79
N PHE A 26 8.83 5.24 12.03
CA PHE A 26 10.21 5.36 12.48
C PHE A 26 10.76 6.78 12.41
N GLY A 27 10.32 7.58 11.44
CA GLY A 27 10.76 8.97 11.27
C GLY A 27 10.21 9.94 12.32
N GLY A 28 9.22 9.51 13.12
CA GLY A 28 8.75 10.25 14.28
C GLY A 28 9.74 10.27 15.44
N ASP A 29 10.71 9.35 15.46
CA ASP A 29 11.78 9.30 16.46
C ASP A 29 13.02 10.01 15.91
N ALA A 30 13.61 10.93 16.68
CA ALA A 30 14.71 11.79 16.20
C ALA A 30 15.99 10.99 15.87
N VAL A 31 16.13 9.79 16.43
CA VAL A 31 17.24 8.86 16.16
C VAL A 31 16.69 7.44 16.07
N PHE A 32 16.46 6.95 14.86
CA PHE A 32 16.03 5.56 14.65
C PHE A 32 17.13 4.55 15.04
N ASN A 33 16.80 3.59 15.91
CA ASN A 33 17.66 2.45 16.27
C ASN A 33 16.94 1.13 16.01
N ALA A 34 17.37 0.39 14.98
CA ALA A 34 16.75 -0.87 14.57
C ALA A 34 16.75 -1.97 15.63
N TRP A 35 17.73 -1.97 16.55
CA TRP A 35 17.80 -2.99 17.61
C TRP A 35 16.82 -2.75 18.75
N HIS A 36 16.36 -1.51 18.92
CA HIS A 36 15.40 -1.12 19.95
C HIS A 36 14.00 -0.84 19.37
N ALA A 37 13.81 -1.07 18.06
CA ALA A 37 12.54 -0.87 17.40
C ALA A 37 11.50 -1.89 17.89
N ASP A 38 10.27 -1.41 18.10
CA ASP A 38 9.10 -2.27 18.36
C ASP A 38 8.65 -2.94 17.05
N TRP A 39 9.22 -4.11 16.78
CA TRP A 39 8.92 -4.91 15.60
C TRP A 39 7.46 -5.40 15.54
N PRO A 40 6.83 -5.84 16.65
CA PRO A 40 5.40 -6.10 16.67
C PRO A 40 4.55 -4.92 16.19
N ALA A 41 4.79 -3.71 16.70
CA ALA A 41 4.07 -2.52 16.28
C ALA A 41 4.33 -2.19 14.80
N ALA A 42 5.60 -2.22 14.36
CA ALA A 42 5.98 -2.00 12.97
C ALA A 42 5.29 -2.99 12.01
N GLY A 43 5.25 -4.28 12.36
CA GLY A 43 4.56 -5.31 11.60
C GLY A 43 3.04 -5.10 11.54
N GLY A 44 2.43 -4.68 12.65
CA GLY A 44 1.02 -4.32 12.71
C GLY A 44 0.67 -3.12 11.81
N ILE A 45 1.48 -2.07 11.85
CA ILE A 45 1.31 -0.86 11.02
C ILE A 45 1.46 -1.21 9.53
N ALA A 46 2.52 -1.94 9.18
CA ALA A 46 2.80 -2.33 7.80
C ALA A 46 1.69 -3.22 7.23
N SER A 47 1.24 -4.23 7.99
CA SER A 47 0.16 -5.13 7.56
C SER A 47 -1.17 -4.40 7.41
N GLY A 48 -1.53 -3.52 8.35
CA GLY A 48 -2.72 -2.66 8.23
C GLY A 48 -2.67 -1.78 6.99
N ALA A 49 -1.50 -1.17 6.70
CA ALA A 49 -1.30 -0.35 5.51
C ALA A 49 -1.44 -1.15 4.20
N VAL A 50 -0.92 -2.39 4.14
CA VAL A 50 -1.12 -3.30 3.01
C VAL A 50 -2.61 -3.60 2.80
N VAL A 51 -3.32 -4.00 3.85
CA VAL A 51 -4.75 -4.33 3.78
C VAL A 51 -5.56 -3.13 3.28
N LEU A 52 -5.31 -1.94 3.86
CA LEU A 52 -5.97 -0.69 3.43
C LEU A 52 -5.70 -0.38 1.95
N SER A 53 -4.45 -0.54 1.48
CA SER A 53 -4.08 -0.27 0.09
C SER A 53 -4.76 -1.22 -0.90
N VAL A 54 -4.91 -2.50 -0.53
CA VAL A 54 -5.63 -3.48 -1.34
C VAL A 54 -7.13 -3.18 -1.36
N LEU A 55 -7.74 -2.92 -0.20
CA LEU A 55 -9.18 -2.60 -0.11
C LEU A 55 -9.54 -1.36 -0.91
N THR A 56 -8.73 -0.30 -0.82
CA THR A 56 -8.93 0.92 -1.61
C THR A 56 -8.74 0.66 -3.10
N SER A 57 -7.78 -0.20 -3.50
CA SER A 57 -7.62 -0.61 -4.90
C SER A 57 -8.82 -1.39 -5.44
N LEU A 58 -9.49 -2.19 -4.60
CA LEU A 58 -10.71 -2.92 -4.97
C LEU A 58 -11.91 -1.98 -5.11
N VAL A 59 -12.09 -1.06 -4.16
CA VAL A 59 -13.08 0.02 -4.28
C VAL A 59 -12.79 0.83 -5.55
N SER A 60 -11.52 1.04 -5.87
CA SER A 60 -11.13 1.75 -7.07
C SER A 60 -11.50 1.07 -8.37
N ALA A 61 -11.26 -0.23 -8.48
CA ALA A 61 -11.65 -0.99 -9.66
C ALA A 61 -13.16 -1.02 -9.92
N ASN A 62 -13.99 -0.94 -8.87
CA ASN A 62 -15.45 -0.92 -9.00
C ASN A 62 -16.02 0.44 -9.42
N LEU A 63 -15.28 1.52 -9.22
CA LEU A 63 -15.71 2.89 -9.53
C LEU A 63 -15.02 3.46 -10.79
N ALA A 64 -13.94 2.84 -11.27
CA ALA A 64 -13.16 3.28 -12.42
C ALA A 64 -13.74 2.84 -13.78
N GLY A 65 -13.55 3.67 -14.80
CA GLY A 65 -13.95 3.38 -16.18
C GLY A 65 -12.96 2.52 -16.98
N GLU A 66 -11.70 2.36 -16.52
CA GLU A 66 -10.68 1.56 -17.20
C GLU A 66 -10.74 0.09 -16.73
N PRO A 67 -11.03 -0.87 -17.63
CA PRO A 67 -11.07 -2.28 -17.28
C PRO A 67 -9.73 -2.74 -16.70
N ASP A 68 -9.79 -3.48 -15.59
CA ASP A 68 -8.63 -4.14 -14.98
C ASP A 68 -7.53 -3.22 -14.42
N SER A 69 -7.87 -1.99 -14.04
CA SER A 69 -6.96 -1.09 -13.32
C SER A 69 -7.33 -0.95 -11.83
N PRO A 70 -6.35 -0.89 -10.90
CA PRO A 70 -6.61 -0.46 -9.52
C PRO A 70 -6.66 1.08 -9.39
N SER A 71 -6.47 1.85 -10.46
CA SER A 71 -6.57 3.31 -10.46
C SER A 71 -7.97 3.77 -10.85
N TRP A 72 -8.43 4.88 -10.28
CA TRP A 72 -9.65 5.57 -10.73
C TRP A 72 -9.49 6.25 -12.09
N VAL A 73 -8.31 6.82 -12.34
CA VAL A 73 -8.02 7.53 -13.59
C VAL A 73 -7.41 6.55 -14.59
N ALA A 74 -7.86 6.62 -15.84
CA ALA A 74 -7.25 5.88 -16.94
C ALA A 74 -5.80 6.35 -17.12
N GLY A 75 -4.89 5.41 -17.36
CA GLY A 75 -3.50 5.78 -17.66
C GLY A 75 -3.43 6.35 -19.07
N ASP A 76 -3.17 7.65 -19.20
CA ASP A 76 -2.86 8.26 -20.49
C ASP A 76 -1.69 7.49 -21.13
N ARG A 77 -1.96 6.86 -22.27
CA ARG A 77 -0.96 6.23 -23.12
C ARG A 77 -0.65 7.16 -24.29
#